data_AF-A0A934PSR7-F1
#
_entry.id   AF-A0A934PSR7-F1
#
_cell.length_a   1.000
_cell.length_b   1.000
_cell.length_c   1.000
_cell.angle_alpha   90.00
_cell.angle_beta   90.00
_cell.angle_gamma   90.00
#
_symmetry.space_group_name_H-M   'P 1'
#
loop_
_entity.id
_entity.type
_entity.pdbx_description
1 polymer ?
#
loop_
_entity_poly.entity_id
_entity_poly.type
_entity_poly.pdbx_seq_one_letter_code
_entity_poly.pdbx_strand_id
1 'polypeptide(L)'
;MKKQTIWWLKLTALTAVIISMRKLQIVIFILCIIPTITCMAQKSTPLPHGMVFGLKPENVGPVESYKIEEFMGKKTRVTTAIEGKILRVTKSKGGWFEMEAGKEKIIDAHFKDYSITLPKDIEGRTVIIEGVAERKFLADDRQHFAGDTVTGKKAHNTNPNPKQRISFEVRGLMVDI
;
A
#
# COMPACT_ATOMS: atom_id res chain seq x y z
N MET A 1 83.28 -0.01 -0.40
CA MET A 1 82.45 -0.24 0.80
C MET A 1 81.08 0.46 0.84
N LYS A 2 80.85 1.62 0.19
CA LYS A 2 79.56 2.38 0.33
C LYS A 2 78.34 1.85 -0.46
N LYS A 3 78.52 1.01 -1.48
CA LYS A 3 77.37 0.49 -2.28
C LYS A 3 76.57 -0.60 -1.58
N GLN A 4 77.22 -1.38 -0.71
CA GLN A 4 76.61 -2.55 -0.07
C GLN A 4 75.64 -2.16 1.07
N THR A 5 75.90 -1.04 1.75
CA THR A 5 75.04 -0.49 2.80
C THR A 5 73.76 0.15 2.23
N ILE A 6 73.82 0.74 1.03
CA ILE A 6 72.66 1.33 0.35
C ILE A 6 71.69 0.24 -0.13
N TRP A 7 72.22 -0.91 -0.58
CA TRP A 7 71.41 -2.06 -0.97
C TRP A 7 70.65 -2.65 0.22
N TRP A 8 71.28 -2.70 1.40
CA TRP A 8 70.65 -3.19 2.63
C TRP A 8 69.54 -2.26 3.13
N LEU A 9 69.76 -0.94 3.14
CA LEU A 9 68.72 0.04 3.51
C LEU A 9 67.51 0.01 2.58
N LYS A 10 67.72 -0.17 1.27
CA LYS A 10 66.62 -0.28 0.31
C LYS A 10 65.83 -1.57 0.48
N LEU A 11 66.49 -2.68 0.83
CA LEU A 11 65.83 -3.97 1.08
C LEU A 11 65.01 -3.96 2.38
N THR A 12 65.52 -3.32 3.44
CA THR A 12 64.77 -3.14 4.70
C THR A 12 63.59 -2.19 4.54
N ALA A 13 63.74 -1.13 3.72
CA ALA A 13 62.62 -0.24 3.40
C ALA A 13 61.54 -0.93 2.56
N LEU A 14 61.94 -1.73 1.55
CA LEU A 14 61.01 -2.46 0.70
C LEU A 14 60.22 -3.52 1.49
N THR A 15 60.88 -4.26 2.37
CA THR A 15 60.23 -5.26 3.23
C THR A 15 59.29 -4.62 4.25
N ALA A 16 59.66 -3.48 4.84
CA ALA A 16 58.79 -2.71 5.73
C ALA A 16 57.53 -2.18 5.01
N VAL A 17 57.67 -1.69 3.78
CA VAL A 17 56.53 -1.23 2.96
C VAL A 17 55.60 -2.40 2.60
N ILE A 18 56.13 -3.55 2.20
CA ILE A 18 55.32 -4.74 1.87
C ILE A 18 54.57 -5.26 3.12
N ILE A 19 55.20 -5.24 4.29
CA ILE A 19 54.55 -5.63 5.56
C ILE A 19 53.44 -4.63 5.93
N SER A 20 53.66 -3.33 5.72
CA SER A 20 52.67 -2.28 5.94
C SER A 20 51.45 -2.41 5.01
N MET A 21 51.68 -2.66 3.72
CA MET A 21 50.63 -2.86 2.71
C MET A 21 49.81 -4.13 2.97
N ARG A 22 50.45 -5.23 3.43
CA ARG A 22 49.73 -6.46 3.82
C ARG A 22 48.87 -6.27 5.07
N LYS A 23 49.33 -5.51 6.07
CA LYS A 23 48.53 -5.15 7.26
C LYS A 23 47.34 -4.26 6.87
N LEU A 24 47.53 -3.33 5.95
CA LEU A 24 46.46 -2.48 5.42
C LEU A 24 45.42 -3.28 4.63
N GLN A 25 45.85 -4.23 3.79
CA GLN A 25 44.94 -5.14 3.07
C GLN A 25 44.12 -6.02 4.03
N ILE A 26 44.73 -6.53 5.12
CA ILE A 26 44.01 -7.33 6.13
C ILE A 26 42.99 -6.47 6.89
N VAL A 27 43.32 -5.22 7.24
CA VAL A 27 42.39 -4.29 7.90
C VAL A 27 41.22 -3.90 6.99
N ILE A 28 41.46 -3.66 5.70
CA ILE A 28 40.40 -3.38 4.72
C ILE A 28 39.48 -4.60 4.52
N PHE A 29 40.04 -5.81 4.53
CA PHE A 29 39.24 -7.04 4.41
C PHE A 29 38.36 -7.29 5.65
N ILE A 30 38.87 -7.00 6.85
CA ILE A 30 38.10 -7.11 8.10
C ILE A 30 37.00 -6.02 8.17
N LEU A 31 37.28 -4.80 7.70
CA LEU A 31 36.30 -3.69 7.68
C LEU A 31 35.14 -3.94 6.69
N CYS A 32 35.38 -4.64 5.58
CA CYS A 32 34.35 -4.94 4.57
C CYS A 32 33.45 -6.14 4.90
N ILE A 33 33.81 -7.00 5.85
CA ILE A 33 33.01 -8.20 6.21
C ILE A 33 31.95 -7.86 7.29
N ILE A 34 32.18 -6.81 8.10
CA ILE A 34 31.34 -6.46 9.25
C ILE A 34 29.94 -5.88 8.90
N PRO A 35 29.63 -5.28 7.72
CA PRO A 35 28.28 -4.79 7.46
C PRO A 35 27.31 -5.85 6.92
N THR A 36 27.70 -7.12 6.76
CA THR A 36 26.82 -8.14 6.15
C THR A 36 25.78 -8.76 7.08
N ILE A 37 25.77 -8.43 8.39
CA ILE A 37 24.84 -9.03 9.37
C ILE A 37 23.57 -8.18 9.60
N THR A 38 23.44 -6.98 9.03
CA THR A 38 22.25 -6.13 9.27
C THR A 38 21.09 -6.36 8.29
N CYS A 39 21.17 -7.32 7.37
CA CYS A 39 20.06 -7.64 6.48
C CYS A 39 19.30 -8.88 6.99
N MET A 40 17.99 -8.71 7.18
CA MET A 40 16.96 -9.75 7.39
C MET A 40 16.55 -10.05 8.84
N ALA A 41 15.99 -9.06 9.54
CA ALA A 41 15.05 -9.34 10.63
C ALA A 41 14.01 -8.21 10.84
N GLN A 42 13.35 -7.74 9.77
CA GLN A 42 12.05 -7.07 9.94
C GLN A 42 10.98 -8.16 10.11
N LYS A 43 10.81 -8.62 11.34
CA LYS A 43 9.65 -9.44 11.72
C LYS A 43 8.42 -8.53 11.61
N SER A 44 7.52 -8.79 10.66
CA SER A 44 6.25 -8.06 10.54
C SER A 44 5.53 -8.15 11.88
N THR A 45 5.48 -7.04 12.61
CA THR A 45 4.63 -6.91 13.79
C THR A 45 3.20 -6.79 13.29
N PRO A 46 2.27 -7.65 13.74
CA PRO A 46 0.86 -7.52 13.35
C PRO A 46 0.37 -6.12 13.71
N LEU A 47 -0.41 -5.49 12.82
CA LEU A 47 -0.98 -4.16 13.10
C LEU A 47 -1.73 -4.22 14.43
N PRO A 48 -1.49 -3.26 15.35
CA PRO A 48 -2.24 -3.18 16.58
C PRO A 48 -3.72 -2.88 16.28
N HIS A 49 -4.59 -3.51 17.06
CA HIS A 49 -6.01 -3.19 17.10
C HIS A 49 -6.22 -1.70 17.42
N GLY A 50 -7.21 -1.08 16.80
CA GLY A 50 -7.50 0.35 16.98
C GLY A 50 -6.62 1.30 16.15
N MET A 51 -5.80 0.80 15.23
CA MET A 51 -5.09 1.65 14.26
C MET A 51 -6.09 2.42 13.39
N VAL A 52 -5.94 3.74 13.30
CA VAL A 52 -6.83 4.62 12.53
C VAL A 52 -6.08 5.22 11.35
N PHE A 53 -6.73 5.24 10.19
CA PHE A 53 -6.26 5.92 8.97
C PHE A 53 -7.30 6.97 8.54
N GLY A 54 -6.84 8.18 8.22
CA GLY A 54 -7.73 9.30 7.93
C GLY A 54 -8.39 9.85 9.19
N LEU A 55 -9.68 10.17 9.12
CA LEU A 55 -10.45 10.62 10.28
C LEU A 55 -10.81 9.45 11.18
N LYS A 56 -10.88 9.68 12.49
CA LYS A 56 -11.39 8.67 13.43
C LYS A 56 -12.91 8.52 13.20
N PRO A 57 -13.43 7.30 12.98
CA PRO A 57 -14.88 7.09 12.92
C PRO A 57 -15.56 7.47 14.24
N GLU A 58 -16.65 8.23 14.18
CA GLU A 58 -17.40 8.67 15.38
C GLU A 58 -18.73 7.91 15.52
N ASN A 59 -19.05 7.46 16.75
CA ASN A 59 -20.36 6.91 17.15
C ASN A 59 -20.86 5.73 16.27
N VAL A 60 -20.05 4.68 16.17
CA VAL A 60 -20.24 3.63 15.16
C VAL A 60 -21.14 2.51 15.66
N GLY A 61 -22.40 2.53 15.24
CA GLY A 61 -23.20 1.32 15.01
C GLY A 61 -23.05 0.92 13.54
N PRO A 62 -21.94 0.28 13.14
CA PRO A 62 -21.67 0.03 11.73
C PRO A 62 -22.68 -0.94 11.14
N VAL A 63 -23.04 -0.71 9.87
CA VAL A 63 -23.80 -1.68 9.10
C VAL A 63 -22.84 -2.79 8.68
N GLU A 64 -23.24 -4.05 8.81
CA GLU A 64 -22.38 -5.10 8.30
C GLU A 64 -22.26 -4.98 6.77
N SER A 65 -21.05 -5.11 6.25
CA SER A 65 -20.73 -4.98 4.82
C SER A 65 -21.65 -5.79 3.91
N TYR A 66 -22.15 -6.95 4.34
CA TYR A 66 -23.09 -7.77 3.56
C TYR A 66 -24.53 -7.23 3.50
N LYS A 67 -24.90 -6.29 4.38
CA LYS A 67 -26.21 -5.62 4.39
C LYS A 67 -26.20 -4.25 3.72
N ILE A 68 -25.05 -3.80 3.18
CA ILE A 68 -24.95 -2.44 2.62
C ILE A 68 -25.95 -2.19 1.48
N GLU A 69 -26.22 -3.20 0.65
CA GLU A 69 -27.18 -3.08 -0.46
C GLU A 69 -28.61 -2.84 0.04
N GLU A 70 -28.99 -3.55 1.10
CA GLU A 70 -30.29 -3.43 1.76
C GLU A 70 -30.40 -2.07 2.46
N PHE A 71 -29.35 -1.65 3.16
CA PHE A 71 -29.28 -0.35 3.81
C PHE A 71 -29.39 0.82 2.82
N MET A 72 -28.76 0.71 1.65
CA MET A 72 -28.90 1.69 0.58
C MET A 72 -30.31 1.72 -0.02
N GLY A 73 -31.01 0.58 -0.06
CA GLY A 73 -32.38 0.47 -0.57
C GLY A 73 -32.49 0.92 -2.04
N LYS A 74 -33.16 2.04 -2.29
CA LYS A 74 -33.25 2.66 -3.63
C LYS A 74 -32.32 3.88 -3.80
N LYS A 75 -31.60 4.27 -2.76
CA LYS A 75 -30.71 5.44 -2.79
C LYS A 75 -29.44 5.10 -3.57
N THR A 76 -29.01 6.03 -4.42
CA THR A 76 -27.75 5.90 -5.17
C THR A 76 -26.54 6.15 -4.27
N ARG A 77 -26.69 7.03 -3.27
CA ARG A 77 -25.59 7.49 -2.40
C ARG A 77 -26.07 7.55 -0.95
N VAL A 78 -25.29 7.01 -0.02
CA VAL A 78 -25.55 7.09 1.43
C VAL A 78 -24.26 7.32 2.20
N THR A 79 -24.29 8.20 3.19
CA THR A 79 -23.21 8.32 4.17
C THR A 79 -23.48 7.33 5.29
N THR A 80 -22.54 6.44 5.57
CA THR A 80 -22.67 5.43 6.61
C THR A 80 -21.31 4.91 7.05
N ALA A 81 -21.30 4.16 8.15
CA ALA A 81 -20.17 3.33 8.53
C ALA A 81 -20.47 1.87 8.21
N ILE A 82 -19.48 1.14 7.70
CA ILE A 82 -19.57 -0.29 7.45
C ILE A 82 -18.44 -1.06 8.11
N GLU A 83 -18.75 -2.24 8.60
CA GLU A 83 -17.80 -3.20 9.15
C GLU A 83 -17.64 -4.38 8.19
N GLY A 84 -16.39 -4.76 7.88
CA GLY A 84 -16.13 -5.90 7.02
C GLY A 84 -14.66 -6.25 6.89
N LYS A 85 -14.42 -7.38 6.25
CA LYS A 85 -13.08 -7.91 6.01
C LYS A 85 -12.47 -7.30 4.74
N ILE A 86 -11.22 -6.84 4.84
CA ILE A 86 -10.44 -6.45 3.67
C ILE A 86 -9.97 -7.71 2.93
N LEU A 87 -10.31 -7.81 1.65
CA LEU A 87 -9.87 -8.91 0.78
C LEU A 87 -8.50 -8.62 0.16
N ARG A 88 -8.28 -7.37 -0.28
CA ARG A 88 -7.07 -6.98 -1.01
C ARG A 88 -6.78 -5.50 -0.87
N VAL A 89 -5.51 -5.13 -0.75
CA VAL A 89 -5.06 -3.73 -0.80
C VAL A 89 -4.24 -3.49 -2.05
N THR A 90 -4.54 -2.40 -2.74
CA THR A 90 -3.74 -1.94 -3.88
C THR A 90 -2.74 -0.89 -3.39
N LYS A 91 -1.44 -1.09 -3.67
CA LYS A 91 -0.35 -0.17 -3.28
C LYS A 91 -0.34 1.16 -4.06
N SER A 92 -1.46 1.55 -4.66
CA SER A 92 -1.61 2.78 -5.42
C SER A 92 -1.89 3.96 -4.49
N LYS A 93 -1.58 5.18 -4.96
CA LYS A 93 -1.94 6.43 -4.26
C LYS A 93 -3.46 6.48 -4.02
N GLY A 94 -3.85 6.92 -2.83
CA GLY A 94 -5.25 7.00 -2.38
C GLY A 94 -5.83 5.78 -1.69
N GLY A 95 -4.97 4.83 -1.29
CA GLY A 95 -5.35 3.76 -0.37
C GLY A 95 -6.55 2.99 -0.88
N TRP A 96 -6.42 2.44 -2.10
CA TRP A 96 -7.46 1.63 -2.73
C TRP A 96 -7.45 0.22 -2.14
N PHE A 97 -8.61 -0.30 -1.78
CA PHE A 97 -8.75 -1.66 -1.26
C PHE A 97 -10.14 -2.22 -1.55
N GLU A 98 -10.24 -3.54 -1.49
CA GLU A 98 -11.46 -4.30 -1.75
C GLU A 98 -11.93 -4.94 -0.44
N MET A 99 -13.22 -4.83 -0.16
CA MET A 99 -13.86 -5.45 1.00
C MET A 99 -14.90 -6.47 0.57
N GLU A 100 -15.09 -7.49 1.39
CA GLU A 100 -16.17 -8.46 1.22
C GLU A 100 -17.53 -7.80 1.45
N ALA A 101 -18.49 -8.06 0.56
CA ALA A 101 -19.86 -7.56 0.66
C ALA A 101 -20.90 -8.69 0.74
N GLY A 102 -20.45 -9.91 1.07
CA GLY A 102 -21.26 -11.12 1.09
C GLY A 102 -21.72 -11.57 -0.29
N LYS A 103 -22.20 -12.83 -0.40
CA LYS A 103 -22.74 -13.40 -1.66
C LYS A 103 -21.79 -13.25 -2.86
N GLU A 104 -20.48 -13.41 -2.62
CA GLU A 104 -19.40 -13.24 -3.63
C GLU A 104 -19.30 -11.82 -4.23
N LYS A 105 -19.91 -10.82 -3.58
CA LYS A 105 -19.81 -9.41 -3.98
C LYS A 105 -18.65 -8.72 -3.27
N ILE A 106 -18.14 -7.69 -3.93
CA ILE A 106 -17.00 -6.88 -3.47
C ILE A 106 -17.42 -5.42 -3.44
N ILE A 107 -17.02 -4.72 -2.38
CA ILE A 107 -17.07 -3.25 -2.31
C ILE A 107 -15.68 -2.71 -2.65
N ASP A 108 -15.62 -1.84 -3.65
CA ASP A 108 -14.40 -1.14 -4.04
C ASP A 108 -14.27 0.14 -3.19
N ALA A 109 -13.30 0.20 -2.29
CA ALA A 109 -13.12 1.32 -1.36
C ALA A 109 -11.83 2.11 -1.65
N HIS A 110 -11.88 3.42 -1.46
CA HIS A 110 -10.71 4.30 -1.57
C HIS A 110 -10.84 5.51 -0.65
N PHE A 111 -9.72 6.09 -0.25
CA PHE A 111 -9.77 7.33 0.52
C PHE A 111 -10.09 8.51 -0.39
N LYS A 112 -10.76 9.51 0.19
CA LYS A 112 -10.91 10.83 -0.43
C LYS A 112 -9.56 11.54 -0.56
N ASP A 113 -8.70 11.38 0.45
CA ASP A 113 -7.35 11.93 0.45
C ASP A 113 -6.37 10.95 -0.20
N TYR A 114 -5.87 11.33 -1.38
CA TYR A 114 -4.93 10.53 -2.16
C TYR A 114 -3.55 10.36 -1.51
N SER A 115 -3.30 11.07 -0.41
CA SER A 115 -2.07 11.00 0.38
C SER A 115 -2.03 9.82 1.34
N ILE A 116 -3.17 9.17 1.58
CA ILE A 116 -3.27 8.02 2.49
C ILE A 116 -2.80 6.76 1.76
N THR A 117 -1.81 6.07 2.34
CA THR A 117 -1.31 4.78 1.85
C THR A 117 -1.58 3.72 2.90
N LEU A 118 -2.26 2.65 2.52
CA LEU A 118 -2.53 1.52 3.40
C LEU A 118 -1.38 0.50 3.36
N PRO A 119 -0.94 -0.02 4.51
CA PRO A 119 0.03 -1.11 4.55
C PRO A 119 -0.63 -2.41 4.05
N LYS A 120 0.17 -3.30 3.44
CA LYS A 120 -0.35 -4.59 2.94
C LYS A 120 -0.84 -5.51 4.07
N ASP A 121 -0.26 -5.37 5.27
CA ASP A 121 -0.54 -6.22 6.43
C ASP A 121 -1.96 -6.03 7.03
N ILE A 122 -2.78 -5.14 6.45
CA ILE A 122 -4.20 -4.97 6.75
C ILE A 122 -5.09 -5.91 5.92
N GLU A 123 -4.55 -6.54 4.86
CA GLU A 123 -5.26 -7.57 4.10
C GLU A 123 -5.68 -8.71 5.03
N GLY A 124 -6.94 -9.12 4.92
CA GLY A 124 -7.54 -10.17 5.73
C GLY A 124 -8.04 -9.74 7.11
N ARG A 125 -7.85 -8.49 7.53
CA ARG A 125 -8.37 -7.96 8.81
C ARG A 125 -9.78 -7.41 8.68
N THR A 126 -10.49 -7.39 9.80
CA THR A 126 -11.78 -6.72 9.93
C THR A 126 -11.54 -5.24 10.25
N VAL A 127 -12.19 -4.38 9.47
CA VAL A 127 -12.09 -2.92 9.62
C VAL A 127 -13.47 -2.31 9.68
N ILE A 128 -13.54 -1.19 10.37
CA ILE A 128 -14.69 -0.29 10.38
C ILE A 128 -14.31 0.93 9.55
N ILE A 129 -15.05 1.18 8.48
CA ILE A 129 -14.84 2.34 7.63
C ILE A 129 -16.05 3.27 7.66
N GLU A 130 -15.80 4.56 7.78
CA GLU A 130 -16.82 5.60 7.70
C GLU A 130 -16.62 6.40 6.42
N GLY A 131 -17.71 6.62 5.69
CA GLY A 131 -17.64 7.35 4.45
C GLY A 131 -18.94 7.34 3.68
N VAL A 132 -18.82 7.38 2.36
CA VAL A 132 -19.94 7.49 1.46
C VAL A 132 -19.97 6.32 0.50
N ALA A 133 -21.02 5.50 0.59
CA ALA A 133 -21.29 4.43 -0.37
C ALA A 133 -22.05 4.99 -1.57
N GLU A 134 -21.62 4.63 -2.77
CA GLU A 134 -22.19 5.04 -4.05
C GLU A 134 -22.37 3.84 -4.98
N ARG A 135 -23.55 3.71 -5.58
CA ARG A 135 -23.81 2.70 -6.62
C ARG A 135 -23.17 3.15 -7.92
N LYS A 136 -22.16 2.42 -8.38
CA LYS A 136 -21.62 2.62 -9.73
C LYS A 136 -22.54 1.96 -10.73
N PHE A 137 -23.19 2.78 -11.53
CA PHE A 137 -23.75 2.34 -12.78
C PHE A 137 -22.60 2.16 -13.75
N LEU A 138 -22.47 0.95 -14.31
CA LEU A 138 -21.62 0.75 -15.48
C LEU A 138 -22.24 1.58 -16.60
N ALA A 139 -21.78 2.82 -16.75
CA ALA A 139 -21.95 3.52 -18.02
C ALA A 139 -21.29 2.61 -19.06
N ASP A 140 -22.02 2.32 -20.13
CA ASP A 140 -21.52 1.57 -21.27
C ASP A 140 -20.30 2.34 -21.83
N ASP A 141 -19.10 2.02 -21.33
CA ASP A 141 -17.80 2.56 -21.77
C ASP A 141 -17.45 2.00 -23.16
N ARG A 142 -18.36 2.19 -24.12
CA ARG A 142 -18.13 1.96 -25.57
C ARG A 142 -18.03 3.26 -26.35
N GLN A 143 -17.71 4.37 -25.69
CA GLN A 143 -17.37 5.61 -26.37
C GLN A 143 -16.18 6.23 -25.66
N HIS A 144 -14.96 5.88 -26.07
CA HIS A 144 -13.77 6.76 -26.11
C HIS A 144 -12.54 5.99 -26.59
N PHE A 145 -12.55 5.43 -27.81
CA PHE A 145 -11.31 5.16 -28.58
C PHE A 145 -11.63 5.09 -30.08
N ALA A 146 -12.23 6.15 -30.62
CA ALA A 146 -12.04 6.54 -32.01
C ALA A 146 -12.35 8.03 -32.07
N GLY A 147 -11.48 8.79 -32.72
CA GLY A 147 -11.57 10.23 -32.82
C GLY A 147 -12.86 10.72 -33.49
N ASP A 148 -12.99 12.04 -33.46
CA ASP A 148 -13.88 12.87 -34.26
C ASP A 148 -15.26 13.22 -33.69
N THR A 149 -15.35 14.53 -33.42
CA THR A 149 -16.49 15.41 -33.68
C THR A 149 -17.70 15.34 -32.74
N VAL A 150 -17.94 16.50 -32.13
CA VAL A 150 -19.11 17.01 -31.42
C VAL A 150 -20.44 16.46 -31.96
N THR A 151 -21.33 15.98 -31.08
CA THR A 151 -22.74 16.42 -30.93
C THR A 151 -23.56 15.41 -30.12
N GLY A 152 -24.49 15.93 -29.31
CA GLY A 152 -25.69 15.18 -28.95
C GLY A 152 -25.79 14.82 -27.46
N LYS A 153 -26.54 15.65 -26.74
CA LYS A 153 -27.22 15.33 -25.49
C LYS A 153 -27.81 13.92 -25.56
N LYS A 154 -27.34 13.00 -24.72
CA LYS A 154 -28.09 11.78 -24.40
C LYS A 154 -28.20 11.68 -22.89
N ALA A 155 -29.41 11.95 -22.39
CA ALA A 155 -29.82 11.58 -21.05
C ALA A 155 -29.56 10.07 -20.91
N HIS A 156 -28.60 9.71 -20.05
CA HIS A 156 -28.26 8.32 -19.80
C HIS A 156 -29.43 7.66 -19.10
N ASN A 157 -30.21 6.89 -19.87
CA ASN A 157 -31.18 5.96 -19.33
C ASN A 157 -30.37 4.81 -18.74
N THR A 158 -30.07 4.93 -17.45
CA THR A 158 -29.31 3.98 -16.65
C THR A 158 -30.02 2.62 -16.67
N ASN A 159 -29.60 1.75 -17.58
CA ASN A 159 -30.03 0.36 -17.58
C ASN A 159 -29.47 -0.30 -16.30
N PRO A 160 -30.31 -0.86 -15.40
CA PRO A 160 -29.84 -1.53 -14.20
C PRO A 160 -29.17 -2.85 -14.60
N ASN A 161 -27.90 -2.78 -14.95
CA ASN A 161 -27.05 -3.96 -15.12
C ASN A 161 -27.00 -4.71 -13.77
N PRO A 162 -27.26 -6.02 -13.69
CA PRO A 162 -27.18 -6.79 -12.44
C PRO A 162 -25.79 -6.81 -11.79
N LYS A 163 -24.75 -6.29 -12.48
CA LYS A 163 -23.40 -6.04 -11.95
C LYS A 163 -23.23 -4.62 -11.39
N GLN A 164 -24.17 -4.14 -10.59
CA GLN A 164 -23.98 -2.88 -9.85
C GLN A 164 -22.85 -3.08 -8.84
N ARG A 165 -21.71 -2.42 -9.05
CA ARG A 165 -20.62 -2.39 -8.07
C ARG A 165 -20.86 -1.25 -7.09
N ILE A 166 -20.55 -1.47 -5.82
CA ILE A 166 -20.58 -0.41 -4.82
C ILE A 166 -19.17 0.15 -4.69
N SER A 167 -19.07 1.47 -4.88
CA SER A 167 -17.86 2.23 -4.59
C SER A 167 -18.02 2.90 -3.24
N PHE A 168 -16.99 2.88 -2.40
CA PHE A 168 -17.03 3.49 -1.09
C PHE A 168 -15.91 4.53 -0.94
N GLU A 169 -16.28 5.80 -0.80
CA GLU A 169 -15.34 6.89 -0.53
C GLU A 169 -15.13 7.01 0.98
N VAL A 170 -13.97 6.55 1.44
CA VAL A 170 -13.58 6.47 2.85
C VAL A 170 -13.11 7.83 3.34
N ARG A 171 -13.69 8.26 4.47
CA ARG A 171 -13.23 9.41 5.26
C ARG A 171 -12.33 8.97 6.40
N GLY A 172 -12.66 7.83 7.00
CA GLY A 172 -11.98 7.27 8.15
C GLY A 172 -12.01 5.75 8.12
N LEU A 173 -10.91 5.13 8.55
CA LEU A 173 -10.80 3.68 8.69
C LEU A 173 -10.22 3.38 10.07
N MET A 174 -10.77 2.41 10.76
CA MET A 174 -10.24 1.86 12.00
C MET A 174 -10.09 0.36 11.86
N VAL A 175 -8.93 -0.17 12.26
CA VAL A 175 -8.70 -1.61 12.37
C VAL A 175 -9.35 -2.10 13.66
N ASP A 176 -10.32 -3.01 13.54
CA ASP A 176 -11.00 -3.56 14.70
C ASP A 176 -10.27 -4.82 15.20
N ILE A 177 -10.26 -5.89 14.39
CA ILE A 177 -9.78 -7.24 14.73
C ILE A 177 -8.98 -7.87 13.57
#